data_AF-A0A6N2X6T8-F1
#
_entry.id   AF-A0A6N2X6T8-F1
#
_cell.length_a   1.000
_cell.length_b   1.000
_cell.length_c   1.000
_cell.angle_alpha   90.00
_cell.angle_beta   90.00
_cell.angle_gamma   90.00
#
_symmetry.space_group_name_H-M   'P 1'
#
loop_
_entity.id
_entity.type
_entity.pdbx_description
1 polymer ?
#
loop_
_entity_poly.entity_id
_entity_poly.type
_entity_poly.pdbx_seq_one_letter_code
_entity_poly.pdbx_strand_id
1 'polypeptide(L)'
;MRLFIHLLKLGFLIAALALTACSDKDTPGEIPPEVPPEVPEVDPPVPDGSYEYDYDMDYDSEKYLKAYRGTAYKGPHRVPGTVEAEDFDEGAQNVAYYESDSKLADVGYRGSHAVDVRAESKASGGYYIGDVQPGEWMCYTIEVDEDGAYAIETFCVKGDGSEGSFYFEVDGRGASRSIDMPLGGWTDFSHKVKANGIQLTKGKHVLKYCANTPGNIDKFVLTRTGELEDISNSFTYPVTEAMSNPLFVEWESPMYNSWIKGPLYTADASAHVWSIDGKEVLYVYASHDMEPALGCDRMDRYHVFSTEDMVNWTDHGEIMNAATVRKHNGWGCDGFMWAPDCAYNPENQTYYFYFPHPANAANWNSTWRVGVATSKYPDKEFRVRGYIEGMPPEIDPCVFIDEDGQPYIYNGGGGKCYGGKLRKDDWTKLDGEVKPMTGLSDFHEATWIHKYNGKYYLSYADNNPGANRLRYATSDSPLGPWKYEGIYLEPTTCDTSHGSIVKYKGQWYAFYHTSDFSGQGNLRSVCVDKLFYNSDGTIQVVKQTRGNK
;
A
#
# COMPACT_ATOMS: atom_id res chain seq x y z
N MET A 1 49.18 49.24 -14.81
CA MET A 1 50.47 48.50 -14.86
C MET A 1 50.15 47.02 -15.00
N ARG A 2 50.34 46.49 -16.22
CA ARG A 2 50.42 45.07 -16.67
C ARG A 2 49.27 44.10 -16.28
N LEU A 3 48.30 43.75 -17.14
CA LEU A 3 48.29 42.95 -18.40
C LEU A 3 48.23 41.41 -18.19
N PHE A 4 47.07 40.83 -18.56
CA PHE A 4 46.82 39.59 -19.35
C PHE A 4 46.96 38.14 -18.78
N ILE A 5 45.84 37.39 -18.94
CA ILE A 5 45.65 36.00 -19.43
C ILE A 5 46.39 34.85 -18.72
N HIS A 6 45.62 33.93 -18.11
CA HIS A 6 45.85 32.48 -17.88
C HIS A 6 44.49 31.92 -17.35
N LEU A 7 43.89 30.79 -17.75
CA LEU A 7 44.34 29.56 -18.38
C LEU A 7 43.25 28.99 -19.31
N LEU A 8 43.70 28.38 -20.41
CA LEU A 8 42.99 27.43 -21.26
C LEU A 8 44.02 26.34 -21.63
N LYS A 9 43.59 25.07 -21.73
CA LYS A 9 44.35 23.80 -22.00
C LYS A 9 44.79 23.09 -20.71
N LEU A 10 44.68 21.78 -20.51
CA LEU A 10 44.63 20.58 -21.38
C LEU A 10 44.09 19.45 -20.44
N GLY A 11 43.19 18.53 -20.75
CA GLY A 11 43.19 17.58 -21.87
C GLY A 11 43.80 16.24 -21.43
N PHE A 12 42.94 15.23 -21.23
CA PHE A 12 43.13 13.78 -21.42
C PHE A 12 44.40 13.08 -20.91
N LEU A 13 44.19 12.06 -20.07
CA LEU A 13 45.13 11.01 -19.68
C LEU A 13 44.35 9.68 -19.82
N ILE A 14 44.76 8.55 -20.40
CA ILE A 14 45.86 8.10 -21.26
C ILE A 14 45.34 6.79 -21.90
N ALA A 15 45.61 6.54 -23.18
CA ALA A 15 45.63 5.19 -23.76
C ALA A 15 46.94 5.03 -24.54
N ALA A 16 47.70 3.95 -24.31
CA ALA A 16 48.53 3.28 -25.31
C ALA A 16 49.28 2.07 -24.74
N LEU A 17 49.02 0.92 -25.38
CA LEU A 17 49.82 -0.30 -25.37
C LEU A 17 51.24 -0.09 -25.94
N ALA A 18 52.17 -0.97 -25.56
CA ALA A 18 53.21 -1.47 -26.46
C ALA A 18 53.52 -2.95 -26.17
N LEU A 19 53.52 -3.75 -27.24
CA LEU A 19 53.74 -5.19 -27.33
C LEU A 19 55.20 -5.63 -27.10
N THR A 20 55.37 -6.89 -26.67
CA THR A 20 56.37 -7.90 -27.12
C THR A 20 56.11 -9.18 -26.30
N ALA A 21 56.15 -10.44 -26.74
CA ALA A 21 56.34 -11.13 -28.02
C ALA A 21 55.81 -12.58 -27.86
N CYS A 22 55.64 -13.28 -28.99
CA CYS A 22 54.91 -14.52 -29.25
C CYS A 22 55.20 -15.79 -28.41
N SER A 23 54.21 -16.68 -28.35
CA SER A 23 54.41 -18.08 -28.76
C SER A 23 53.17 -18.61 -29.51
N ASP A 24 53.36 -18.96 -30.79
CA ASP A 24 52.42 -19.73 -31.58
C ASP A 24 52.33 -21.17 -31.08
N LYS A 25 51.11 -21.61 -30.77
CA LYS A 25 50.55 -22.96 -31.01
C LYS A 25 49.20 -23.02 -30.30
N ASP A 26 48.13 -22.92 -31.08
CA ASP A 26 46.98 -23.82 -31.03
C ASP A 26 45.90 -23.29 -31.96
N THR A 27 45.56 -24.07 -32.97
CA THR A 27 44.49 -23.79 -33.92
C THR A 27 43.15 -23.96 -33.18
N PRO A 28 42.26 -22.95 -33.11
CA PRO A 28 40.95 -23.15 -32.49
C PRO A 28 40.11 -24.06 -33.38
N GLY A 29 39.68 -25.20 -32.84
CA GLY A 29 38.68 -26.07 -33.46
C GLY A 29 37.33 -25.36 -33.59
N GLU A 30 36.52 -25.80 -34.55
CA GLU A 30 35.16 -25.29 -34.79
C GLU A 30 34.32 -25.31 -33.52
N ILE A 31 33.67 -24.17 -33.23
CA ILE A 31 32.71 -24.02 -32.13
C ILE A 31 31.43 -24.78 -32.52
N PRO A 32 30.95 -25.75 -31.72
CA PRO A 32 29.66 -26.39 -31.99
C PRO A 32 28.53 -25.36 -31.92
N PRO A 33 27.47 -25.48 -32.73
CA PRO A 33 26.34 -24.55 -32.66
C PRO A 33 25.74 -24.56 -31.24
N GLU A 34 25.55 -23.37 -30.66
CA GLU A 34 24.84 -23.19 -29.40
C GLU A 34 23.45 -23.83 -29.53
N VAL A 35 23.19 -24.83 -28.69
CA VAL A 35 21.84 -25.31 -28.43
C VAL A 35 21.19 -24.24 -27.55
N PRO A 36 20.09 -23.59 -27.98
CA PRO A 36 19.39 -22.63 -27.13
C PRO A 36 19.01 -23.31 -25.81
N PRO A 37 19.13 -22.63 -24.66
CA PRO A 37 18.65 -23.21 -23.41
C PRO A 37 17.16 -23.55 -23.57
N GLU A 38 16.78 -24.76 -23.19
CA GLU A 38 15.38 -25.16 -23.09
C GLU A 38 14.66 -24.15 -22.19
N VAL A 39 13.66 -23.47 -22.76
CA VAL A 39 12.71 -22.69 -22.00
C VAL A 39 12.00 -23.70 -21.08
N PRO A 40 12.06 -23.56 -19.74
CA PRO A 40 11.34 -24.47 -18.87
C PRO A 40 9.86 -24.43 -19.25
N GLU A 41 9.29 -25.60 -19.54
CA GLU A 41 7.85 -25.74 -19.75
C GLU A 41 7.14 -25.15 -18.52
N VAL A 42 6.30 -24.14 -18.76
CA VAL A 42 5.41 -23.59 -17.74
C VAL A 42 4.49 -24.73 -17.33
N ASP A 43 4.52 -25.14 -16.06
CA ASP A 43 3.60 -26.12 -15.52
C ASP A 43 2.16 -25.75 -15.93
N PRO A 44 1.33 -26.72 -16.36
CA PRO A 44 -0.05 -26.44 -16.70
C PRO A 44 -0.76 -25.79 -15.50
N PRO A 45 -1.71 -24.86 -15.72
CA PRO A 45 -2.42 -24.20 -14.64
C PRO A 45 -3.01 -25.24 -13.69
N VAL A 46 -2.78 -25.05 -12.39
CA VAL A 46 -3.33 -25.89 -11.32
C VAL A 46 -4.83 -26.07 -11.59
N PRO A 47 -5.36 -27.30 -11.64
CA PRO A 47 -6.78 -27.53 -11.86
C PRO A 47 -7.61 -26.71 -10.89
N ASP A 48 -8.75 -26.17 -11.32
CA ASP A 48 -9.67 -25.40 -10.48
C ASP A 48 -10.22 -26.31 -9.35
N GLY A 49 -9.46 -26.44 -8.26
CA GLY A 49 -9.87 -27.07 -7.01
C GLY A 49 -10.79 -26.14 -6.20
N SER A 50 -11.10 -26.55 -4.97
CA SER A 50 -11.79 -25.68 -4.00
C SER A 50 -11.04 -24.36 -3.87
N TYR A 51 -11.75 -23.25 -3.98
CA TYR A 51 -11.16 -21.93 -3.79
C TYR A 51 -10.79 -21.75 -2.31
N GLU A 52 -9.50 -21.60 -2.03
CA GLU A 52 -9.00 -21.31 -0.69
C GLU A 52 -8.50 -19.88 -0.66
N TYR A 53 -9.19 -19.03 0.09
CA TYR A 53 -8.64 -17.74 0.48
C TYR A 53 -7.41 -17.99 1.36
N ASP A 54 -6.26 -17.52 0.90
CA ASP A 54 -5.08 -17.41 1.73
C ASP A 54 -5.20 -16.08 2.47
N TYR A 55 -5.86 -16.07 3.63
CA TYR A 55 -5.87 -14.88 4.46
C TYR A 55 -4.45 -14.71 4.99
N ASP A 56 -3.74 -13.66 4.55
CA ASP A 56 -2.41 -13.29 5.04
C ASP A 56 -2.51 -12.81 6.50
N MET A 57 -2.84 -13.78 7.36
CA MET A 57 -3.06 -13.75 8.79
C MET A 57 -2.17 -14.83 9.45
N ASP A 58 -1.46 -15.61 8.64
CA ASP A 58 -0.53 -16.69 9.00
C ASP A 58 0.82 -16.17 9.54
N TYR A 59 0.85 -14.95 10.08
CA TYR A 59 2.02 -14.44 10.75
C TYR A 59 2.35 -15.34 11.95
N ASP A 60 3.36 -16.19 11.82
CA ASP A 60 3.72 -17.18 12.82
C ASP A 60 4.52 -16.52 13.96
N SER A 61 3.82 -16.09 15.01
CA SER A 61 4.42 -15.51 16.22
C SER A 61 5.38 -16.47 16.91
N GLU A 62 5.16 -17.79 16.85
CA GLU A 62 6.12 -18.75 17.40
C GLU A 62 7.41 -18.77 16.57
N LYS A 63 7.31 -18.73 15.24
CA LYS A 63 8.46 -18.63 14.35
C LYS A 63 9.19 -17.31 14.57
N TYR A 64 8.48 -16.19 14.75
CA TYR A 64 9.08 -14.92 15.11
C TYR A 64 9.87 -15.04 16.42
N LEU A 65 9.25 -15.53 17.49
CA LEU A 65 9.89 -15.70 18.80
C LEU A 65 11.12 -16.64 18.72
N LYS A 66 11.05 -17.72 17.94
CA LYS A 66 12.18 -18.63 17.67
C LYS A 66 13.27 -17.98 16.83
N ALA A 67 12.94 -17.00 15.99
CA ALA A 67 13.89 -16.26 15.14
C ALA A 67 14.47 -15.01 15.83
N TYR A 68 13.79 -14.46 16.83
CA TYR A 68 14.24 -13.30 17.58
C TYR A 68 15.58 -13.57 18.28
N ARG A 69 16.52 -12.63 18.19
CA ARG A 69 17.88 -12.75 18.72
C ARG A 69 18.25 -11.68 19.74
N GLY A 70 17.34 -10.75 20.04
CA GLY A 70 17.52 -9.82 21.15
C GLY A 70 17.41 -10.52 22.51
N THR A 71 17.99 -9.91 23.53
CA THR A 71 17.96 -10.43 24.91
C THR A 71 17.56 -9.34 25.88
N ALA A 72 16.62 -9.65 26.77
CA ALA A 72 16.12 -8.72 27.78
C ALA A 72 17.24 -8.01 28.55
N TYR A 73 17.25 -6.68 28.52
CA TYR A 73 18.16 -5.89 29.36
C TYR A 73 17.75 -6.01 30.82
N LYS A 74 18.68 -6.42 31.69
CA LYS A 74 18.43 -6.73 33.12
C LYS A 74 17.38 -7.82 33.40
N GLY A 75 17.03 -8.62 32.39
CA GLY A 75 16.07 -9.73 32.48
C GLY A 75 14.67 -9.34 31.99
N PRO A 76 13.78 -10.32 31.75
CA PRO A 76 12.44 -10.06 31.23
C PRO A 76 11.62 -9.15 32.15
N HIS A 77 10.88 -8.21 31.55
CA HIS A 77 9.99 -7.32 32.28
C HIS A 77 8.69 -8.05 32.64
N ARG A 78 8.41 -8.25 33.94
CA ARG A 78 7.17 -8.93 34.36
C ARG A 78 5.97 -8.00 34.21
N VAL A 79 4.90 -8.48 33.56
CA VAL A 79 3.67 -7.71 33.33
C VAL A 79 2.41 -8.47 33.81
N PRO A 80 1.44 -7.82 34.50
CA PRO A 80 1.28 -6.38 34.72
C PRO A 80 2.42 -5.70 35.50
N GLY A 81 2.86 -4.53 35.05
CA GLY A 81 4.07 -3.88 35.57
C GLY A 81 4.52 -2.67 34.74
N THR A 82 5.62 -2.06 35.16
CA THR A 82 6.27 -0.96 34.46
C THR A 82 7.46 -1.47 33.66
N VAL A 83 7.58 -1.02 32.41
CA VAL A 83 8.74 -1.20 31.54
C VAL A 83 9.31 0.19 31.28
N GLU A 84 10.52 0.47 31.76
CA GLU A 84 11.20 1.73 31.45
C GLU A 84 11.64 1.71 29.97
N ALA A 85 11.46 2.81 29.25
CA ALA A 85 11.68 2.82 27.80
C ALA A 85 13.16 2.59 27.46
N GLU A 86 14.07 3.09 28.29
CA GLU A 86 15.52 2.89 28.17
C GLU A 86 15.98 1.45 28.47
N ASP A 87 15.09 0.59 29.00
CA ASP A 87 15.34 -0.83 29.27
C ASP A 87 14.92 -1.75 28.10
N PHE A 88 15.05 -1.27 26.87
CA PHE A 88 14.89 -2.09 25.66
C PHE A 88 15.95 -3.20 25.57
N ASP A 89 15.63 -4.25 24.83
CA ASP A 89 16.44 -5.46 24.68
C ASP A 89 17.85 -5.17 24.12
N GLU A 90 18.83 -5.94 24.59
CA GLU A 90 20.18 -5.95 24.03
C GLU A 90 20.19 -6.71 22.69
N GLY A 91 20.90 -6.16 21.70
CA GLY A 91 21.07 -6.81 20.40
C GLY A 91 21.70 -5.87 19.38
N ALA A 92 21.85 -6.36 18.15
CA ALA A 92 22.32 -5.52 17.05
C ALA A 92 21.21 -4.60 16.51
N GLN A 93 21.61 -3.52 15.85
CA GLN A 93 20.78 -2.76 14.89
C GLN A 93 20.06 -3.74 13.95
N ASN A 94 18.76 -3.51 13.70
CA ASN A 94 17.84 -4.39 12.97
C ASN A 94 17.52 -5.74 13.64
N VAL A 95 17.94 -5.95 14.89
CA VAL A 95 17.59 -7.14 15.69
C VAL A 95 16.77 -6.76 16.91
N ALA A 96 17.30 -5.91 17.78
CA ALA A 96 16.62 -5.48 19.02
C ALA A 96 16.11 -4.03 18.96
N TYR A 97 16.69 -3.23 18.08
CA TYR A 97 16.29 -1.86 17.81
C TYR A 97 16.66 -1.44 16.38
N TYR A 98 16.09 -0.34 15.91
CA TYR A 98 16.57 0.41 14.75
C TYR A 98 16.65 1.89 15.11
N GLU A 99 17.81 2.46 14.84
CA GLU A 99 18.17 3.85 15.07
C GLU A 99 18.59 4.42 13.72
N SER A 100 17.86 5.43 13.26
CA SER A 100 17.98 5.93 11.89
C SER A 100 19.05 7.02 11.76
N ASP A 101 19.39 7.65 12.89
CA ASP A 101 20.34 8.74 12.92
C ASP A 101 21.72 8.32 13.46
N SER A 102 22.63 9.29 13.57
CA SER A 102 24.01 9.06 14.01
C SER A 102 24.35 9.85 15.27
N LYS A 103 23.33 10.41 15.93
CA LYS A 103 23.49 11.00 17.24
C LYS A 103 23.81 9.88 18.22
N LEU A 104 24.62 10.25 19.19
CA LEU A 104 25.00 9.32 20.25
C LEU A 104 24.10 9.61 21.44
N ALA A 105 23.68 8.52 22.09
CA ALA A 105 23.12 8.56 23.42
C ALA A 105 23.99 9.40 24.37
N ASP A 106 23.39 9.86 25.46
CA ASP A 106 24.18 10.37 26.57
C ASP A 106 25.13 9.27 27.05
N VAL A 107 26.34 9.64 27.47
CA VAL A 107 27.41 8.70 27.87
C VAL A 107 27.14 7.97 29.21
N GLY A 108 25.86 7.80 29.58
CA GLY A 108 25.35 7.30 30.86
C GLY A 108 24.76 5.89 30.81
N TYR A 109 23.48 5.73 31.17
CA TYR A 109 22.80 4.49 31.56
C TYR A 109 23.06 3.24 30.69
N ARG A 110 23.14 3.39 29.35
CA ARG A 110 23.45 2.32 28.39
C ARG A 110 24.83 2.48 27.72
N GLY A 111 25.69 3.35 28.24
CA GLY A 111 26.95 3.74 27.60
C GLY A 111 26.73 4.46 26.26
N SER A 112 27.71 4.39 25.35
CA SER A 112 27.55 4.84 23.96
C SER A 112 26.72 3.82 23.18
N HIS A 113 25.40 3.87 23.36
CA HIS A 113 24.45 3.10 22.56
C HIS A 113 23.99 3.93 21.35
N ALA A 114 23.51 3.26 20.29
CA ALA A 114 22.98 3.94 19.11
C ALA A 114 21.69 4.69 19.43
N VAL A 115 20.70 4.00 20.03
CA VAL A 115 19.44 4.59 20.51
C VAL A 115 19.71 5.77 21.46
N ASP A 116 19.04 6.90 21.20
CA ASP A 116 19.19 8.18 21.90
C ASP A 116 18.64 8.16 23.35
N VAL A 117 19.29 7.41 24.24
CA VAL A 117 19.01 7.42 25.68
C VAL A 117 19.55 8.70 26.31
N ARG A 118 18.68 9.47 26.97
CA ARG A 118 18.96 10.79 27.54
C ARG A 118 18.68 10.81 29.04
N ALA A 119 19.35 11.68 29.78
CA ALA A 119 19.14 11.86 31.22
C ALA A 119 18.23 13.07 31.53
N GLU A 120 17.16 12.85 32.29
CA GLU A 120 16.29 13.92 32.79
C GLU A 120 15.66 13.51 34.12
N SER A 121 15.73 14.40 35.11
CA SER A 121 15.20 14.19 36.46
C SER A 121 13.68 14.03 36.55
N LYS A 122 12.95 14.53 35.54
CA LYS A 122 11.50 14.39 35.41
C LYS A 122 11.07 13.04 34.83
N ALA A 123 11.99 12.32 34.19
CA ALA A 123 11.74 11.00 33.66
C ALA A 123 11.72 9.95 34.78
N SER A 124 10.92 8.90 34.61
CA SER A 124 10.97 7.71 35.46
C SER A 124 12.37 7.13 35.42
N GLY A 125 12.92 6.70 36.55
CA GLY A 125 14.30 6.20 36.60
C GLY A 125 15.41 7.23 36.31
N GLY A 126 15.06 8.47 35.90
CA GLY A 126 15.99 9.53 35.54
C GLY A 126 16.47 9.49 34.08
N TYR A 127 15.93 8.59 33.25
CA TYR A 127 16.32 8.42 31.86
C TYR A 127 15.09 8.26 30.97
N TYR A 128 15.24 8.56 29.69
CA TYR A 128 14.19 8.42 28.68
C TYR A 128 14.82 8.16 27.31
N ILE A 129 14.04 7.75 26.33
CA ILE A 129 14.48 7.73 24.92
C ILE A 129 14.01 9.03 24.27
N GLY A 130 14.98 9.84 23.86
CA GLY A 130 14.76 11.13 23.21
C GLY A 130 15.00 11.06 21.71
N ASP A 131 14.63 12.14 21.02
CA ASP A 131 14.95 12.38 19.61
C ASP A 131 14.51 11.25 18.66
N VAL A 132 13.52 10.44 19.04
CA VAL A 132 13.04 9.32 18.22
C VAL A 132 12.53 9.84 16.89
N GLN A 133 12.95 9.23 15.79
CA GLN A 133 12.61 9.61 14.42
C GLN A 133 11.58 8.65 13.77
N PRO A 134 10.91 9.07 12.69
CA PRO A 134 10.04 8.19 11.90
C PRO A 134 10.77 6.90 11.47
N GLY A 135 10.15 5.75 11.73
CA GLY A 135 10.69 4.43 11.35
C GLY A 135 11.60 3.78 12.39
N GLU A 136 11.95 4.47 13.48
CA GLU A 136 12.71 3.89 14.59
C GLU A 136 11.84 2.97 15.44
N TRP A 137 12.48 1.96 16.03
CA TRP A 137 11.79 0.97 16.85
C TRP A 137 12.70 0.32 17.87
N MET A 138 12.09 -0.15 18.96
CA MET A 138 12.78 -0.80 20.08
C MET A 138 11.96 -2.00 20.57
N CYS A 139 12.61 -3.12 20.81
CA CYS A 139 12.00 -4.34 21.36
C CYS A 139 12.21 -4.45 22.88
N TYR A 140 11.24 -5.05 23.56
CA TYR A 140 11.21 -5.31 24.99
C TYR A 140 10.70 -6.73 25.23
N THR A 141 11.54 -7.59 25.79
CA THR A 141 11.14 -8.91 26.23
C THR A 141 10.31 -8.77 27.52
N ILE A 142 9.05 -9.17 27.45
CA ILE A 142 8.12 -9.19 28.60
C ILE A 142 7.81 -10.62 29.03
N GLU A 143 7.55 -10.81 30.32
CA GLU A 143 7.05 -12.05 30.92
C GLU A 143 5.66 -11.79 31.48
N VAL A 144 4.64 -12.30 30.80
CA VAL A 144 3.23 -12.09 31.11
C VAL A 144 2.79 -13.09 32.17
N ASP A 145 2.25 -12.59 33.29
CA ASP A 145 1.89 -13.44 34.43
C ASP A 145 0.63 -14.30 34.20
N GLU A 146 -0.34 -13.77 33.46
CA GLU A 146 -1.67 -14.35 33.25
C GLU A 146 -2.20 -14.06 31.83
N ASP A 147 -2.94 -14.98 31.25
CA ASP A 147 -3.65 -14.72 29.99
C ASP A 147 -4.63 -13.54 30.17
N GLY A 148 -4.73 -12.64 29.20
CA GLY A 148 -5.71 -11.57 29.28
C GLY A 148 -5.65 -10.53 28.17
N ALA A 149 -6.66 -9.67 28.15
CA ALA A 149 -6.59 -8.38 27.49
C ALA A 149 -5.86 -7.39 28.41
N TYR A 150 -4.88 -6.67 27.86
CA TYR A 150 -4.07 -5.68 28.54
C TYR A 150 -4.29 -4.29 27.96
N ALA A 151 -3.94 -3.28 28.77
CA ALA A 151 -3.71 -1.93 28.31
C ALA A 151 -2.27 -1.51 28.56
N ILE A 152 -1.74 -0.66 27.69
CA ILE A 152 -0.41 -0.07 27.78
C ILE A 152 -0.60 1.45 27.93
N GLU A 153 -0.33 1.98 29.12
CA GLU A 153 -0.18 3.42 29.30
C GLU A 153 1.25 3.83 28.96
N THR A 154 1.42 4.70 27.98
CA THR A 154 2.72 5.19 27.53
C THR A 154 2.91 6.62 27.99
N PHE A 155 3.98 6.87 28.73
CA PHE A 155 4.38 8.21 29.15
C PHE A 155 5.32 8.77 28.09
N CYS A 156 4.85 9.80 27.39
CA CYS A 156 5.51 10.28 26.19
C CYS A 156 5.10 11.72 25.89
N VAL A 157 5.87 12.38 25.05
CA VAL A 157 5.60 13.75 24.66
C VAL A 157 6.11 14.04 23.25
N LYS A 158 5.39 14.88 22.53
CA LYS A 158 5.87 15.53 21.31
C LYS A 158 6.02 17.03 21.56
N GLY A 159 7.02 17.65 20.94
CA GLY A 159 7.13 19.10 20.95
C GLY A 159 6.45 19.76 19.76
N ASP A 160 6.41 21.10 19.83
CA ASP A 160 5.84 21.95 18.77
C ASP A 160 6.46 21.62 17.40
N GLY A 161 5.60 21.44 16.40
CA GLY A 161 6.01 21.13 15.03
C GLY A 161 6.16 19.64 14.70
N SER A 162 5.95 18.74 15.67
CA SER A 162 5.84 17.30 15.42
C SER A 162 4.38 16.82 15.39
N GLU A 163 4.07 15.91 14.47
CA GLU A 163 2.80 15.18 14.46
C GLU A 163 2.70 14.22 15.66
N GLY A 164 3.84 13.63 16.06
CA GLY A 164 4.04 12.75 17.23
C GLY A 164 3.06 11.60 17.33
N SER A 165 3.46 10.41 16.89
CA SER A 165 2.63 9.20 16.92
C SER A 165 3.46 7.92 16.83
N PHE A 166 2.91 6.84 17.36
CA PHE A 166 3.56 5.52 17.44
C PHE A 166 2.53 4.39 17.50
N TYR A 167 2.98 3.15 17.40
CA TYR A 167 2.17 1.95 17.64
C TYR A 167 3.01 0.85 18.28
N PHE A 168 2.34 -0.23 18.70
CA PHE A 168 2.98 -1.42 19.23
C PHE A 168 2.80 -2.63 18.33
N GLU A 169 3.80 -3.50 18.32
CA GLU A 169 3.73 -4.88 17.86
C GLU A 169 3.96 -5.83 19.05
N VAL A 170 3.36 -7.01 19.02
CA VAL A 170 3.65 -8.11 19.95
C VAL A 170 3.97 -9.34 19.12
N ASP A 171 5.14 -9.91 19.36
CA ASP A 171 5.66 -11.08 18.65
C ASP A 171 5.59 -10.92 17.13
N GLY A 172 5.90 -9.70 16.66
CA GLY A 172 5.90 -9.34 15.24
C GLY A 172 4.54 -9.11 14.61
N ARG A 173 3.45 -9.22 15.37
CA ARG A 173 2.08 -8.86 14.95
C ARG A 173 1.73 -7.46 15.42
N GLY A 174 0.96 -6.71 14.62
CA GLY A 174 0.41 -5.43 15.07
C GLY A 174 -0.42 -5.62 16.34
N ALA A 175 -0.16 -4.82 17.36
CA ALA A 175 -0.78 -4.93 18.68
C ALA A 175 -1.50 -3.65 19.12
N SER A 176 -1.34 -2.54 18.40
CA SER A 176 -2.18 -1.36 18.62
C SER A 176 -2.41 -0.59 17.33
N ARG A 177 -3.47 0.22 17.32
CA ARG A 177 -3.66 1.34 16.40
C ARG A 177 -2.53 2.37 16.55
N SER A 178 -2.45 3.31 15.60
CA SER A 178 -1.60 4.49 15.77
C SER A 178 -2.11 5.34 16.94
N ILE A 179 -1.20 5.80 17.80
CA ILE A 179 -1.49 6.54 19.02
C ILE A 179 -0.82 7.90 18.93
N ASP A 180 -1.61 8.97 18.98
CA ASP A 180 -1.10 10.34 18.98
C ASP A 180 -0.47 10.69 20.33
N MET A 181 0.72 11.29 20.28
CA MET A 181 1.44 11.76 21.45
C MET A 181 0.91 13.13 21.90
N PRO A 182 0.88 13.39 23.22
CA PRO A 182 0.42 14.66 23.75
C PRO A 182 1.45 15.76 23.47
N LEU A 183 0.97 16.94 23.07
CA LEU A 183 1.80 18.12 22.89
C LEU A 183 2.29 18.64 24.26
N GLY A 184 3.59 18.87 24.39
CA GLY A 184 4.18 19.41 25.61
C GLY A 184 5.63 19.86 25.41
N GLY A 185 6.31 20.19 26.51
CA GLY A 185 7.76 20.36 26.47
C GLY A 185 8.44 19.02 26.18
N TRP A 186 9.51 18.99 25.39
CA TRP A 186 10.20 17.75 25.00
C TRP A 186 10.64 16.83 26.15
N THR A 187 10.64 17.30 27.40
CA THR A 187 10.92 16.50 28.60
C THR A 187 9.78 16.51 29.64
N ASP A 188 8.55 16.79 29.19
CA ASP A 188 7.34 16.76 30.01
C ASP A 188 6.64 15.40 29.93
N PHE A 189 7.08 14.46 30.76
CA PHE A 189 6.49 13.13 30.89
C PHE A 189 5.34 13.08 31.90
N SER A 190 4.70 14.21 32.22
CA SER A 190 3.49 14.21 33.06
C SER A 190 2.25 13.72 32.31
N HIS A 191 2.32 13.69 30.98
CA HIS A 191 1.27 13.21 30.11
C HIS A 191 1.44 11.72 29.79
N LYS A 192 0.31 11.05 29.55
CA LYS A 192 0.28 9.67 29.09
C LYS A 192 -0.87 9.42 28.13
N VAL A 193 -0.68 8.44 27.27
CA VAL A 193 -1.68 7.93 26.31
C VAL A 193 -1.87 6.44 26.54
N LYS A 194 -3.00 5.88 26.09
CA LYS A 194 -3.39 4.53 26.46
C LYS A 194 -3.80 3.70 25.25
N ALA A 195 -3.09 2.60 25.01
CA ALA A 195 -3.54 1.51 24.15
C ALA A 195 -4.39 0.52 24.98
N ASN A 196 -5.49 0.01 24.44
CA ASN A 196 -6.33 -0.99 25.11
C ASN A 196 -6.52 -2.22 24.20
N GLY A 197 -6.92 -3.35 24.79
CA GLY A 197 -7.28 -4.55 24.03
C GLY A 197 -6.10 -5.37 23.54
N ILE A 198 -4.92 -5.21 24.15
CA ILE A 198 -3.72 -5.96 23.80
C ILE A 198 -3.87 -7.39 24.35
N GLN A 199 -4.20 -8.35 23.51
CA GLN A 199 -4.28 -9.76 23.88
C GLN A 199 -2.89 -10.35 24.09
N LEU A 200 -2.63 -10.82 25.31
CA LEU A 200 -1.38 -11.46 25.70
C LEU A 200 -1.70 -12.81 26.36
N THR A 201 -1.01 -13.85 25.90
CA THR A 201 -0.98 -15.12 26.63
C THR A 201 0.05 -15.06 27.75
N LYS A 202 -0.08 -15.95 28.72
CA LYS A 202 0.89 -16.14 29.79
C LYS A 202 2.22 -16.63 29.20
N GLY A 203 3.31 -16.04 29.68
CA GLY A 203 4.66 -16.43 29.32
C GLY A 203 5.42 -15.33 28.60
N LYS A 204 6.46 -15.74 27.86
CA LYS A 204 7.38 -14.81 27.21
C LYS A 204 6.80 -14.25 25.91
N HIS A 205 6.85 -12.93 25.78
CA HIS A 205 6.52 -12.19 24.56
C HIS A 205 7.59 -11.14 24.25
N VAL A 206 7.63 -10.65 23.01
CA VAL A 206 8.42 -9.49 22.59
C VAL A 206 7.47 -8.37 22.21
N LEU A 207 7.39 -7.36 23.08
CA LEU A 207 6.71 -6.09 22.78
C LEU A 207 7.67 -5.22 21.96
N LYS A 208 7.18 -4.60 20.90
CA LYS A 208 7.99 -3.67 20.09
C LYS A 208 7.26 -2.35 19.95
N TYR A 209 7.94 -1.27 20.32
CA TYR A 209 7.51 0.10 20.08
C TYR A 209 7.98 0.51 18.68
N CYS A 210 7.08 1.09 17.88
CA CYS A 210 7.37 1.56 16.52
C CYS A 210 6.96 3.04 16.38
N ALA A 211 7.92 3.92 16.09
CA ALA A 211 7.67 5.35 15.88
C ALA A 211 7.20 5.63 14.45
N ASN A 212 6.05 6.29 14.33
CA ASN A 212 5.57 6.81 13.04
C ASN A 212 6.13 8.21 12.77
N THR A 213 6.23 9.04 13.81
CA THR A 213 6.69 10.44 13.71
C THR A 213 7.50 10.84 14.95
N PRO A 214 8.19 12.01 14.96
CA PRO A 214 9.11 12.33 16.03
C PRO A 214 8.49 12.50 17.42
N GLY A 215 9.17 12.02 18.47
CA GLY A 215 8.71 12.14 19.85
C GLY A 215 9.67 11.57 20.88
N ASN A 216 9.39 11.81 22.18
CA ASN A 216 10.17 11.26 23.29
C ASN A 216 9.31 10.34 24.15
N ILE A 217 9.90 9.25 24.65
CA ILE A 217 9.22 8.24 25.45
C ILE A 217 9.97 7.96 26.76
N ASP A 218 9.22 7.85 27.85
CA ASP A 218 9.74 7.61 29.20
C ASP A 218 9.53 6.15 29.61
N LYS A 219 8.27 5.68 29.59
CA LYS A 219 7.95 4.32 30.04
C LYS A 219 6.61 3.81 29.54
N PHE A 220 6.41 2.52 29.74
CA PHE A 220 5.15 1.80 29.53
C PHE A 220 4.65 1.20 30.85
N VAL A 221 3.36 1.33 31.12
CA VAL A 221 2.70 0.66 32.24
C VAL A 221 1.64 -0.29 31.69
N LEU A 222 1.89 -1.59 31.83
CA LEU A 222 1.01 -2.64 31.35
C LEU A 222 0.07 -3.08 32.48
N THR A 223 -1.23 -3.04 32.22
CA THR A 223 -2.27 -3.44 33.18
C THR A 223 -3.22 -4.45 32.52
N ARG A 224 -3.48 -5.58 33.17
CA ARG A 224 -4.54 -6.52 32.73
C ARG A 224 -5.89 -5.85 32.92
N THR A 225 -6.67 -5.75 31.84
CA THR A 225 -7.98 -5.09 31.79
C THR A 225 -9.15 -6.04 31.64
N GLY A 226 -8.91 -7.29 31.23
CA GLY A 226 -9.98 -8.27 31.02
C GLY A 226 -9.45 -9.65 30.66
N GLU A 227 -10.38 -10.52 30.30
CA GLU A 227 -10.06 -11.86 29.81
C GLU A 227 -9.45 -11.82 28.41
N LEU A 228 -8.73 -12.89 28.04
CA LEU A 228 -8.21 -13.07 26.70
C LEU A 228 -9.38 -13.32 25.75
N GLU A 229 -9.50 -12.49 24.72
CA GLU A 229 -10.52 -12.64 23.69
C GLU A 229 -9.96 -13.39 22.49
N ASP A 230 -10.73 -14.36 21.97
CA ASP A 230 -10.47 -14.89 20.65
C ASP A 230 -11.02 -13.93 19.62
N ILE A 231 -10.10 -13.23 19.00
CA ILE A 231 -10.32 -12.22 17.97
C ILE A 231 -9.85 -12.74 16.61
N SER A 232 -9.58 -14.04 16.50
CA SER A 232 -9.50 -14.69 15.20
C SER A 232 -10.78 -14.38 14.40
N ASN A 233 -10.57 -13.92 13.17
CA ASN A 233 -11.53 -13.27 12.26
C ASN A 233 -13.02 -13.63 12.48
N SER A 234 -13.71 -12.80 13.26
CA SER A 234 -15.19 -12.79 13.36
C SER A 234 -15.85 -12.05 12.19
N PHE A 235 -15.10 -11.70 11.14
CA PHE A 235 -15.65 -11.04 9.96
C PHE A 235 -16.49 -12.03 9.16
N THR A 236 -17.78 -11.74 9.09
CA THR A 236 -18.73 -12.51 8.28
C THR A 236 -19.16 -11.64 7.11
N TYR A 237 -18.88 -12.12 5.90
CA TYR A 237 -19.27 -11.46 4.66
C TYR A 237 -20.31 -12.32 3.91
N PRO A 238 -21.17 -11.71 3.08
CA PRO A 238 -21.32 -10.27 2.89
C PRO A 238 -22.00 -9.57 4.08
N VAL A 239 -21.69 -8.29 4.30
CA VAL A 239 -22.37 -7.41 5.26
C VAL A 239 -22.93 -6.19 4.54
N THR A 240 -24.17 -5.80 4.86
CA THR A 240 -24.86 -4.69 4.19
C THR A 240 -25.25 -3.61 5.19
N GLU A 241 -24.85 -2.37 4.92
CA GLU A 241 -25.18 -1.20 5.74
C GLU A 241 -25.47 0.03 4.87
N ALA A 242 -26.19 0.99 5.44
CA ALA A 242 -26.42 2.27 4.79
C ALA A 242 -25.20 3.17 5.01
N MET A 243 -24.63 3.72 3.94
CA MET A 243 -23.40 4.52 4.00
C MET A 243 -23.65 5.98 3.63
N SER A 244 -22.77 6.85 4.13
CA SER A 244 -22.64 8.24 3.71
C SER A 244 -21.24 8.48 3.16
N ASN A 245 -20.97 9.66 2.60
CA ASN A 245 -19.65 10.01 2.05
C ASN A 245 -18.74 10.55 3.17
N PRO A 246 -17.51 10.06 3.43
CA PRO A 246 -16.79 8.99 2.74
C PRO A 246 -17.40 7.61 3.00
N LEU A 247 -17.40 6.77 1.97
CA LEU A 247 -17.93 5.42 1.98
C LEU A 247 -17.04 4.46 2.78
N PHE A 248 -17.66 3.40 3.29
CA PHE A 248 -17.07 2.18 3.85
C PHE A 248 -16.34 2.31 5.19
N VAL A 249 -16.19 3.53 5.72
CA VAL A 249 -15.52 3.81 7.00
C VAL A 249 -16.23 3.25 8.23
N GLU A 250 -17.51 2.88 8.11
CA GLU A 250 -18.30 2.31 9.21
C GLU A 250 -18.04 0.82 9.42
N TRP A 251 -17.47 0.14 8.42
CA TRP A 251 -17.05 -1.24 8.58
C TRP A 251 -15.67 -1.33 9.20
N GLU A 252 -15.45 -2.44 9.90
CA GLU A 252 -14.15 -2.78 10.44
C GLU A 252 -13.41 -3.76 9.51
N SER A 253 -12.08 -3.76 9.59
CA SER A 253 -11.21 -4.73 8.91
C SER A 253 -10.02 -5.10 9.79
N PRO A 254 -9.40 -6.29 9.62
CA PRO A 254 -8.15 -6.59 10.31
C PRO A 254 -7.07 -5.57 9.96
N MET A 255 -6.33 -5.13 10.97
CA MET A 255 -5.10 -4.37 10.80
C MET A 255 -3.99 -5.24 10.18
N TYR A 256 -2.94 -4.61 9.66
CA TYR A 256 -1.81 -5.29 9.02
C TYR A 256 -1.17 -6.32 9.97
N ASN A 257 -1.09 -7.58 9.54
CA ASN A 257 -0.55 -8.69 10.32
C ASN A 257 -1.08 -8.72 11.77
N SER A 258 -2.36 -8.41 11.96
CA SER A 258 -2.97 -8.27 13.28
C SER A 258 -4.40 -8.78 13.30
N TRP A 259 -4.80 -9.25 14.47
CA TRP A 259 -6.17 -9.61 14.80
C TRP A 259 -6.98 -8.42 15.34
N ILE A 260 -6.37 -7.25 15.48
CA ILE A 260 -7.06 -6.03 15.91
C ILE A 260 -7.87 -5.52 14.74
N LYS A 261 -9.10 -5.12 15.06
CA LYS A 261 -9.98 -4.47 14.11
C LYS A 261 -9.73 -2.97 14.09
N GLY A 262 -9.58 -2.40 12.90
CA GLY A 262 -9.56 -0.96 12.61
C GLY A 262 -10.74 -0.57 11.72
N PRO A 263 -11.02 0.72 11.52
CA PRO A 263 -11.88 1.16 10.42
C PRO A 263 -11.35 0.63 9.09
N LEU A 264 -12.24 0.29 8.16
CA LEU A 264 -11.88 -0.14 6.81
C LEU A 264 -11.51 1.08 5.96
N TYR A 265 -10.21 1.24 5.71
CA TYR A 265 -9.68 2.32 4.87
C TYR A 265 -9.57 1.85 3.42
N THR A 266 -10.11 2.61 2.48
CA THR A 266 -10.24 2.20 1.08
C THR A 266 -9.69 3.27 0.15
N ALA A 267 -9.04 2.83 -0.91
CA ALA A 267 -8.44 3.68 -1.93
C ALA A 267 -8.71 3.18 -3.35
N ASP A 268 -8.33 4.00 -4.32
CA ASP A 268 -8.26 3.66 -5.74
C ASP A 268 -9.53 2.99 -6.32
N ALA A 269 -10.69 3.62 -6.10
CA ALA A 269 -11.98 3.04 -6.46
C ALA A 269 -12.17 2.84 -7.98
N SER A 270 -12.25 1.59 -8.41
CA SER A 270 -12.72 1.18 -9.74
C SER A 270 -14.19 0.77 -9.68
N ALA A 271 -15.07 1.58 -10.27
CA ALA A 271 -16.52 1.39 -10.22
C ALA A 271 -17.08 0.89 -11.56
N HIS A 272 -17.83 -0.20 -11.52
CA HIS A 272 -18.44 -0.85 -12.68
C HIS A 272 -19.91 -1.14 -12.45
N VAL A 273 -20.69 -1.18 -13.53
CA VAL A 273 -22.12 -1.49 -13.48
C VAL A 273 -22.40 -2.72 -14.32
N TRP A 274 -23.00 -3.73 -13.71
CA TRP A 274 -23.37 -4.97 -14.38
C TRP A 274 -24.82 -5.36 -14.12
N SER A 275 -25.37 -6.15 -15.04
CA SER A 275 -26.68 -6.76 -14.88
C SER A 275 -26.54 -8.09 -14.13
N ILE A 276 -26.96 -8.12 -12.86
CA ILE A 276 -26.97 -9.33 -12.03
C ILE A 276 -28.44 -9.72 -11.81
N ASP A 277 -28.82 -10.90 -12.28
CA ASP A 277 -30.21 -11.39 -12.22
C ASP A 277 -31.26 -10.40 -12.74
N GLY A 278 -30.90 -9.66 -13.79
CA GLY A 278 -31.75 -8.66 -14.44
C GLY A 278 -31.81 -7.31 -13.72
N LYS A 279 -31.00 -7.09 -12.69
CA LYS A 279 -30.89 -5.81 -11.98
C LYS A 279 -29.57 -5.12 -12.29
N GLU A 280 -29.63 -3.80 -12.41
CA GLU A 280 -28.45 -2.95 -12.51
C GLU A 280 -27.79 -2.81 -11.12
N VAL A 281 -26.64 -3.45 -10.94
CA VAL A 281 -25.84 -3.43 -9.70
C VAL A 281 -24.53 -2.72 -9.98
N LEU A 282 -24.19 -1.74 -9.13
CA LEU A 282 -22.89 -1.09 -9.16
C LEU A 282 -21.94 -1.83 -8.22
N TYR A 283 -20.76 -2.17 -8.70
CA TYR A 283 -19.65 -2.73 -7.93
C TYR A 283 -18.51 -1.72 -7.84
N VAL A 284 -17.82 -1.68 -6.69
CA VAL A 284 -16.60 -0.89 -6.49
C VAL A 284 -15.50 -1.84 -6.01
N TYR A 285 -14.42 -1.92 -6.78
CA TYR A 285 -13.18 -2.59 -6.40
C TYR A 285 -12.27 -1.53 -5.80
N ALA A 286 -11.76 -1.78 -4.60
CA ALA A 286 -10.90 -0.83 -3.90
C ALA A 286 -9.69 -1.55 -3.33
N SER A 287 -8.56 -0.85 -3.39
CA SER A 287 -7.38 -1.19 -2.59
C SER A 287 -7.68 -0.94 -1.11
N HIS A 288 -7.11 -1.75 -0.21
CA HIS A 288 -7.23 -1.59 1.23
C HIS A 288 -5.98 -0.92 1.81
N ASP A 289 -6.13 0.30 2.32
CA ASP A 289 -5.08 0.97 3.09
C ASP A 289 -4.97 0.34 4.49
N MET A 290 -3.78 -0.11 4.87
CA MET A 290 -3.61 -0.94 6.06
C MET A 290 -3.09 -0.13 7.26
N GLU A 291 -3.81 -0.21 8.37
CA GLU A 291 -3.39 0.34 9.67
C GLU A 291 -2.43 -0.64 10.39
N PRO A 292 -1.38 -0.19 11.10
CA PRO A 292 -0.91 1.20 11.23
C PRO A 292 -0.30 1.71 9.94
N ALA A 293 -0.53 2.98 9.65
CA ALA A 293 -0.17 3.57 8.37
C ALA A 293 1.36 3.62 8.20
N LEU A 294 1.89 2.90 7.20
CA LEU A 294 3.30 2.92 6.84
C LEU A 294 3.47 3.04 5.32
N GLY A 295 2.83 4.08 4.77
CA GLY A 295 2.80 4.32 3.32
C GLY A 295 1.88 3.35 2.57
N CYS A 296 1.68 3.64 1.28
CA CYS A 296 0.87 2.79 0.40
C CYS A 296 1.54 1.44 0.10
N ASP A 297 2.84 1.29 0.33
CA ASP A 297 3.58 0.03 0.15
C ASP A 297 3.01 -1.10 1.03
N ARG A 298 2.37 -0.76 2.16
CA ARG A 298 1.76 -1.72 3.09
C ARG A 298 0.38 -2.22 2.65
N MET A 299 -0.24 -1.61 1.64
CA MET A 299 -1.51 -2.10 1.08
C MET A 299 -1.31 -3.53 0.59
N ASP A 300 -2.05 -4.49 1.13
CA ASP A 300 -1.78 -5.91 0.92
C ASP A 300 -2.97 -6.67 0.33
N ARG A 301 -4.14 -6.03 0.19
CA ARG A 301 -5.40 -6.68 -0.19
C ARG A 301 -6.41 -5.77 -0.86
N TYR A 302 -7.41 -6.38 -1.48
CA TYR A 302 -8.53 -5.71 -2.13
C TYR A 302 -9.86 -6.12 -1.52
N HIS A 303 -10.77 -5.16 -1.36
CA HIS A 303 -12.19 -5.40 -1.06
C HIS A 303 -13.06 -5.09 -2.27
N VAL A 304 -14.22 -5.75 -2.32
CA VAL A 304 -15.27 -5.45 -3.31
C VAL A 304 -16.55 -5.08 -2.61
N PHE A 305 -17.13 -3.98 -3.05
CA PHE A 305 -18.40 -3.45 -2.56
C PHE A 305 -19.44 -3.47 -3.65
N SER A 306 -20.72 -3.51 -3.29
CA SER A 306 -21.80 -3.34 -4.26
C SER A 306 -23.00 -2.57 -3.71
N THR A 307 -23.78 -2.00 -4.62
CA THR A 307 -25.05 -1.34 -4.27
C THR A 307 -26.08 -1.49 -5.40
N GLU A 308 -27.35 -1.60 -5.00
CA GLU A 308 -28.51 -1.49 -5.90
C GLU A 308 -29.19 -0.11 -5.83
N ASP A 309 -28.74 0.83 -4.98
CA ASP A 309 -29.48 2.09 -4.76
C ASP A 309 -28.62 3.31 -4.38
N MET A 310 -27.29 3.18 -4.30
CA MET A 310 -26.35 4.21 -3.84
C MET A 310 -26.51 4.62 -2.36
N VAL A 311 -27.30 3.88 -1.58
CA VAL A 311 -27.55 4.13 -0.15
C VAL A 311 -27.09 2.94 0.67
N ASN A 312 -27.60 1.76 0.35
CA ASN A 312 -27.25 0.51 0.99
C ASN A 312 -26.09 -0.12 0.21
N TRP A 313 -24.95 -0.23 0.88
CA TRP A 313 -23.74 -0.83 0.34
C TRP A 313 -23.50 -2.17 1.00
N THR A 314 -23.01 -3.13 0.22
CA THR A 314 -22.64 -4.46 0.69
C THR A 314 -21.14 -4.64 0.53
N ASP A 315 -20.42 -4.90 1.62
CA ASP A 315 -19.04 -5.39 1.59
C ASP A 315 -19.05 -6.90 1.40
N HIS A 316 -18.40 -7.36 0.34
CA HIS A 316 -18.22 -8.78 0.03
C HIS A 316 -16.96 -9.36 0.66
N GLY A 317 -16.18 -8.52 1.33
CA GLY A 317 -14.94 -8.85 1.99
C GLY A 317 -13.74 -8.83 1.05
N GLU A 318 -12.65 -9.41 1.56
CA GLU A 318 -11.40 -9.53 0.84
C GLU A 318 -11.53 -10.49 -0.35
N ILE A 319 -11.20 -10.01 -1.56
CA ILE A 319 -11.26 -10.84 -2.77
C ILE A 319 -9.92 -11.45 -3.16
N MET A 320 -8.82 -10.78 -2.82
CA MET A 320 -7.45 -11.16 -3.16
C MET A 320 -6.43 -10.33 -2.37
N ASN A 321 -5.25 -10.92 -2.12
CA ASN A 321 -4.13 -10.28 -1.45
C ASN A 321 -2.77 -10.73 -2.02
N ALA A 322 -1.69 -10.13 -1.53
CA ALA A 322 -0.32 -10.42 -1.96
C ALA A 322 0.07 -11.90 -1.77
N ALA A 323 -0.34 -12.54 -0.67
CA ALA A 323 -0.10 -13.96 -0.42
C ALA A 323 -0.76 -14.86 -1.46
N THR A 324 -2.00 -14.54 -1.85
CA THR A 324 -2.75 -15.24 -2.90
C THR A 324 -2.02 -15.22 -4.24
N VAL A 325 -1.39 -14.10 -4.62
CA VAL A 325 -0.60 -13.99 -5.85
C VAL A 325 0.57 -14.97 -5.84
N ARG A 326 1.32 -15.01 -4.73
CA ARG A 326 2.44 -15.94 -4.56
C ARG A 326 1.98 -17.39 -4.51
N LYS A 327 0.88 -17.69 -3.81
CA LYS A 327 0.33 -19.05 -3.69
C LYS A 327 -0.12 -19.59 -5.05
N HIS A 328 -0.78 -18.78 -5.87
CA HIS A 328 -1.32 -19.23 -7.16
C HIS A 328 -0.25 -19.39 -8.25
N ASN A 329 0.73 -18.48 -8.32
CA ASN A 329 1.64 -18.42 -9.47
C ASN A 329 3.13 -18.28 -9.11
N GLY A 330 3.49 -18.23 -7.83
CA GLY A 330 4.90 -18.23 -7.37
C GLY A 330 5.67 -16.93 -7.63
N TRP A 331 5.01 -15.84 -8.00
CA TRP A 331 5.61 -14.52 -8.20
C TRP A 331 4.98 -13.47 -7.27
N GLY A 332 5.63 -12.31 -7.17
CA GLY A 332 5.18 -11.20 -6.33
C GLY A 332 5.97 -11.07 -5.04
N CYS A 333 5.57 -10.12 -4.21
CA CYS A 333 6.15 -9.86 -2.88
C CYS A 333 5.04 -9.57 -1.86
N ASP A 334 5.38 -9.25 -0.62
CA ASP A 334 4.41 -8.73 0.36
C ASP A 334 4.04 -7.28 0.03
N GLY A 335 2.81 -6.88 0.37
CA GLY A 335 2.32 -5.51 0.16
C GLY A 335 2.09 -5.13 -1.31
N PHE A 336 2.10 -3.82 -1.59
CA PHE A 336 1.96 -3.21 -2.92
C PHE A 336 0.73 -3.63 -3.74
N MET A 337 -0.39 -3.96 -3.09
CA MET A 337 -1.67 -4.26 -3.75
C MET A 337 -2.42 -2.94 -4.01
N TRP A 338 -1.89 -2.14 -4.95
CA TRP A 338 -2.40 -0.82 -5.33
C TRP A 338 -3.54 -0.88 -6.36
N ALA A 339 -4.07 0.28 -6.75
CA ALA A 339 -5.10 0.52 -7.77
C ALA A 339 -5.48 -0.63 -8.74
N PRO A 340 -6.59 -1.33 -8.50
CA PRO A 340 -7.07 -2.37 -9.40
C PRO A 340 -8.07 -1.87 -10.43
N ASP A 341 -8.39 -2.72 -11.41
CA ASP A 341 -9.56 -2.56 -12.27
C ASP A 341 -10.18 -3.91 -12.64
N CYS A 342 -11.47 -3.94 -12.97
CA CYS A 342 -12.17 -5.18 -13.32
C CYS A 342 -13.01 -5.04 -14.59
N ALA A 343 -13.12 -6.10 -15.37
CA ALA A 343 -14.03 -6.15 -16.51
C ALA A 343 -14.77 -7.48 -16.63
N TYR A 344 -15.96 -7.44 -17.22
CA TYR A 344 -16.76 -8.65 -17.48
C TYR A 344 -16.76 -8.98 -18.97
N ASN A 345 -16.40 -10.21 -19.31
CA ASN A 345 -16.54 -10.77 -20.64
C ASN A 345 -17.84 -11.57 -20.74
N PRO A 346 -18.86 -11.09 -21.50
CA PRO A 346 -20.13 -11.79 -21.63
C PRO A 346 -20.06 -13.04 -22.51
N GLU A 347 -19.07 -13.15 -23.40
CA GLU A 347 -18.93 -14.30 -24.32
C GLU A 347 -18.52 -15.57 -23.58
N ASN A 348 -17.66 -15.43 -22.56
CA ASN A 348 -17.19 -16.55 -21.75
C ASN A 348 -17.70 -16.51 -20.30
N GLN A 349 -18.52 -15.51 -19.95
CA GLN A 349 -19.09 -15.30 -18.62
C GLN A 349 -18.02 -15.27 -17.53
N THR A 350 -17.01 -14.43 -17.70
CA THR A 350 -15.86 -14.35 -16.79
C THR A 350 -15.52 -12.91 -16.46
N TYR A 351 -15.28 -12.65 -15.18
CA TYR A 351 -14.72 -11.41 -14.66
C TYR A 351 -13.20 -11.50 -14.69
N TYR A 352 -12.55 -10.44 -15.17
CA TYR A 352 -11.11 -10.28 -15.25
C TYR A 352 -10.71 -9.12 -14.34
N PHE A 353 -9.97 -9.43 -13.29
CA PHE A 353 -9.47 -8.46 -12.31
C PHE A 353 -7.98 -8.20 -12.59
N TYR A 354 -7.66 -6.96 -12.92
CA TYR A 354 -6.31 -6.51 -13.22
C TYR A 354 -5.77 -5.71 -12.05
N PHE A 355 -4.52 -5.93 -11.69
CA PHE A 355 -3.92 -5.30 -10.51
C PHE A 355 -2.42 -5.06 -10.72
N PRO A 356 -1.87 -3.93 -10.27
CA PRO A 356 -0.44 -3.67 -10.26
C PRO A 356 0.18 -4.41 -9.09
N HIS A 357 1.25 -5.16 -9.34
CA HIS A 357 2.02 -5.79 -8.27
C HIS A 357 3.49 -5.92 -8.68
N PRO A 358 4.46 -5.56 -7.84
CA PRO A 358 5.86 -5.71 -8.17
C PRO A 358 6.31 -7.15 -7.97
N ALA A 359 7.19 -7.64 -8.85
CA ALA A 359 7.75 -8.97 -8.71
C ALA A 359 8.79 -9.06 -7.57
N ASN A 360 9.31 -7.93 -7.06
CA ASN A 360 10.30 -7.90 -5.99
C ASN A 360 10.26 -6.59 -5.19
N ALA A 361 9.98 -6.67 -3.89
CA ALA A 361 9.93 -5.52 -2.99
C ALA A 361 11.25 -4.73 -2.90
N ALA A 362 12.42 -5.38 -2.99
CA ALA A 362 13.71 -4.70 -2.84
C ALA A 362 14.01 -3.72 -3.99
N ASN A 363 13.43 -3.97 -5.18
CA ASN A 363 13.58 -3.13 -6.38
C ASN A 363 12.21 -2.80 -6.99
N TRP A 364 11.20 -2.60 -6.13
CA TRP A 364 9.78 -2.53 -6.50
C TRP A 364 9.53 -1.55 -7.66
N ASN A 365 10.19 -0.40 -7.64
CA ASN A 365 10.01 0.69 -8.61
C ASN A 365 10.44 0.35 -10.05
N SER A 366 11.01 -0.83 -10.29
CA SER A 366 11.41 -1.31 -11.62
C SER A 366 10.81 -2.67 -11.99
N THR A 367 10.04 -3.28 -11.09
CA THR A 367 9.58 -4.67 -11.23
C THR A 367 8.06 -4.81 -11.27
N TRP A 368 7.34 -3.70 -11.43
CA TRP A 368 5.89 -3.69 -11.61
C TRP A 368 5.44 -4.59 -12.76
N ARG A 369 4.31 -5.27 -12.54
CA ARG A 369 3.57 -6.06 -13.51
C ARG A 369 2.09 -5.73 -13.39
N VAL A 370 1.37 -5.87 -14.49
CA VAL A 370 -0.10 -5.89 -14.49
C VAL A 370 -0.53 -7.34 -14.32
N GLY A 371 -0.77 -7.76 -13.08
CA GLY A 371 -1.37 -9.04 -12.73
C GLY A 371 -2.78 -9.16 -13.29
N VAL A 372 -3.21 -10.39 -13.57
CA VAL A 372 -4.58 -10.70 -14.00
C VAL A 372 -5.11 -11.92 -13.27
N ALA A 373 -6.28 -11.78 -12.66
CA ALA A 373 -7.04 -12.85 -12.03
C ALA A 373 -8.41 -12.98 -12.71
N THR A 374 -9.02 -14.17 -12.62
CA THR A 374 -10.32 -14.44 -13.23
C THR A 374 -11.31 -15.05 -12.24
N SER A 375 -12.59 -14.71 -12.37
CA SER A 375 -13.67 -15.32 -11.60
C SER A 375 -14.95 -15.50 -12.43
N LYS A 376 -15.84 -16.39 -11.98
CA LYS A 376 -17.23 -16.51 -12.43
C LYS A 376 -18.19 -15.58 -11.69
N TYR A 377 -17.70 -14.92 -10.65
CA TYR A 377 -18.46 -13.99 -9.81
C TYR A 377 -17.77 -12.63 -9.81
N PRO A 378 -18.53 -11.53 -9.65
CA PRO A 378 -17.93 -10.20 -9.56
C PRO A 378 -17.16 -10.00 -8.24
N ASP A 379 -17.46 -10.79 -7.20
CA ASP A 379 -17.16 -10.44 -5.80
C ASP A 379 -16.37 -11.51 -5.04
N LYS A 380 -16.01 -12.63 -5.67
CA LYS A 380 -15.32 -13.76 -4.99
C LYS A 380 -14.61 -14.67 -5.98
N GLU A 381 -13.84 -15.61 -5.46
CA GLU A 381 -13.19 -16.69 -6.22
C GLU A 381 -12.25 -16.23 -7.36
N PHE A 382 -11.55 -15.11 -7.18
CA PHE A 382 -10.57 -14.61 -8.15
C PHE A 382 -9.29 -15.45 -8.14
N ARG A 383 -9.08 -16.23 -9.21
CA ARG A 383 -7.87 -17.04 -9.40
C ARG A 383 -6.86 -16.28 -10.25
N VAL A 384 -5.67 -16.05 -9.72
CA VAL A 384 -4.58 -15.40 -10.46
C VAL A 384 -4.16 -16.31 -11.62
N ARG A 385 -4.03 -15.72 -12.80
CA ARG A 385 -3.62 -16.43 -14.04
C ARG A 385 -2.19 -16.09 -14.45
N GLY A 386 -1.61 -15.05 -13.86
CA GLY A 386 -0.28 -14.54 -14.15
C GLY A 386 -0.31 -13.03 -14.24
N TYR A 387 0.44 -12.48 -15.20
CA TYR A 387 0.45 -11.06 -15.55
C TYR A 387 0.44 -10.88 -17.07
N ILE A 388 0.07 -9.70 -17.54
CA ILE A 388 0.01 -9.37 -18.97
C ILE A 388 1.44 -9.14 -19.49
N GLU A 389 1.94 -10.07 -20.29
CA GLU A 389 3.24 -9.95 -20.95
C GLU A 389 3.25 -8.80 -21.97
N GLY A 390 4.38 -8.09 -22.07
CA GLY A 390 4.56 -6.96 -22.99
C GLY A 390 4.10 -5.60 -22.45
N MET A 391 3.45 -5.56 -21.28
CA MET A 391 3.15 -4.30 -20.59
C MET A 391 4.45 -3.68 -20.01
N PRO A 392 4.65 -2.36 -20.13
CA PRO A 392 5.70 -1.64 -19.44
C PRO A 392 5.58 -1.81 -17.92
N PRO A 393 6.70 -1.80 -17.15
CA PRO A 393 6.70 -1.95 -15.71
C PRO A 393 6.23 -0.66 -15.01
N GLU A 394 4.96 -0.32 -15.23
CA GLU A 394 4.24 0.82 -14.68
C GLU A 394 3.01 0.32 -13.89
N ILE A 395 2.40 1.21 -13.11
CA ILE A 395 1.28 0.93 -12.19
C ILE A 395 -0.10 1.23 -12.80
N ASP A 396 -1.15 1.15 -12.00
CA ASP A 396 -2.51 1.64 -12.28
C ASP A 396 -3.11 1.11 -13.59
N PRO A 397 -3.33 -0.21 -13.68
CA PRO A 397 -4.03 -0.78 -14.82
C PRO A 397 -5.46 -0.24 -14.92
N CYS A 398 -5.89 0.04 -16.15
CA CYS A 398 -7.29 0.27 -16.48
C CYS A 398 -7.68 -0.58 -17.69
N VAL A 399 -8.88 -1.12 -17.67
CA VAL A 399 -9.44 -1.95 -18.74
C VAL A 399 -10.72 -1.32 -19.27
N PHE A 400 -10.82 -1.21 -20.60
CA PHE A 400 -11.99 -0.64 -21.27
C PHE A 400 -12.45 -1.55 -22.40
N ILE A 401 -13.74 -1.85 -22.43
CA ILE A 401 -14.36 -2.71 -23.46
C ILE A 401 -15.19 -1.81 -24.34
N ASP A 402 -14.81 -1.69 -25.61
CA ASP A 402 -15.56 -0.89 -26.57
C ASP A 402 -16.83 -1.61 -27.03
N GLU A 403 -17.73 -0.86 -27.66
CA GLU A 403 -19.05 -1.33 -28.10
C GLU A 403 -18.97 -2.47 -29.14
N ASP A 404 -17.84 -2.62 -29.82
CA ASP A 404 -17.56 -3.72 -30.76
C ASP A 404 -17.00 -4.99 -30.07
N GLY A 405 -16.94 -4.98 -28.73
CA GLY A 405 -16.39 -6.05 -27.91
C GLY A 405 -14.86 -6.11 -27.90
N GLN A 406 -14.15 -5.11 -28.44
CA GLN A 406 -12.69 -5.04 -28.34
C GLN A 406 -12.28 -4.61 -26.93
N PRO A 407 -11.55 -5.45 -26.16
CA PRO A 407 -10.93 -5.04 -24.92
C PRO A 407 -9.65 -4.24 -25.18
N TYR A 408 -9.45 -3.20 -24.39
CA TYR A 408 -8.27 -2.36 -24.32
C TYR A 408 -7.74 -2.35 -22.89
N ILE A 409 -6.42 -2.28 -22.75
CA ILE A 409 -5.77 -2.18 -21.45
C ILE A 409 -4.77 -1.02 -21.46
N TYR A 410 -4.67 -0.34 -20.33
CA TYR A 410 -3.83 0.82 -20.09
C TYR A 410 -3.07 0.61 -18.79
N ASN A 411 -1.88 1.20 -18.66
CA ASN A 411 -1.18 1.34 -17.39
C ASN A 411 -0.24 2.54 -17.44
N GLY A 412 0.09 3.13 -16.29
CA GLY A 412 0.95 4.29 -16.25
C GLY A 412 1.12 4.92 -14.87
N GLY A 413 2.35 5.30 -14.57
CA GLY A 413 2.72 6.12 -13.41
C GLY A 413 3.93 7.01 -13.74
N GLY A 414 4.29 7.90 -12.82
CA GLY A 414 5.51 8.70 -12.92
C GLY A 414 5.64 9.51 -14.21
N GLY A 415 4.53 9.97 -14.79
CA GLY A 415 4.52 10.77 -16.02
C GLY A 415 4.44 10.01 -17.33
N LYS A 416 4.23 8.68 -17.30
CA LYS A 416 4.10 7.86 -18.50
C LYS A 416 2.78 7.09 -18.47
N CYS A 417 2.08 7.08 -19.61
CA CYS A 417 0.85 6.32 -19.81
C CYS A 417 0.93 5.54 -21.11
N TYR A 418 0.59 4.26 -21.06
CA TYR A 418 0.59 3.34 -22.20
C TYR A 418 -0.77 2.69 -22.36
N GLY A 419 -1.10 2.30 -23.58
CA GLY A 419 -2.34 1.62 -23.89
C GLY A 419 -2.21 0.71 -25.11
N GLY A 420 -2.91 -0.40 -25.09
CA GLY A 420 -2.93 -1.40 -26.15
C GLY A 420 -4.26 -2.15 -26.20
N LYS A 421 -4.36 -3.08 -27.16
CA LYS A 421 -5.50 -4.00 -27.25
C LYS A 421 -5.18 -5.27 -26.48
N LEU A 422 -6.19 -5.86 -25.87
CA LEU A 422 -6.16 -7.27 -25.50
C LEU A 422 -6.76 -8.11 -26.64
N ARG A 423 -6.41 -9.39 -26.73
CA ARG A 423 -7.03 -10.27 -27.71
C ARG A 423 -8.50 -10.49 -27.36
N LYS A 424 -9.39 -10.48 -28.38
CA LYS A 424 -10.82 -10.73 -28.15
C LYS A 424 -11.08 -12.13 -27.59
N ASP A 425 -10.29 -13.12 -27.99
CA ASP A 425 -10.41 -14.52 -27.56
C ASP A 425 -9.67 -14.84 -26.26
N ASP A 426 -8.77 -13.97 -25.81
CA ASP A 426 -7.98 -14.16 -24.59
C ASP A 426 -7.61 -12.81 -23.95
N TRP A 427 -8.42 -12.39 -22.97
CA TRP A 427 -8.23 -11.11 -22.29
C TRP A 427 -7.01 -11.09 -21.35
N THR A 428 -6.24 -12.18 -21.24
CA THR A 428 -4.95 -12.18 -20.52
C THR A 428 -3.75 -11.90 -21.41
N LYS A 429 -3.97 -11.59 -22.70
CA LYS A 429 -2.89 -11.40 -23.68
C LYS A 429 -3.09 -10.15 -24.52
N LEU A 430 -2.00 -9.42 -24.78
CA LEU A 430 -2.01 -8.30 -25.71
C LEU A 430 -2.26 -8.77 -27.15
N ASP A 431 -2.99 -7.95 -27.90
CA ASP A 431 -3.11 -8.02 -29.35
C ASP A 431 -2.25 -6.93 -29.99
N GLY A 432 -0.95 -7.24 -30.13
CA GLY A 432 0.08 -6.32 -30.60
C GLY A 432 0.82 -5.60 -29.48
N GLU A 433 1.51 -4.52 -29.82
CA GLU A 433 2.30 -3.72 -28.87
C GLU A 433 1.46 -2.60 -28.26
N VAL A 434 1.74 -2.27 -26.99
CA VAL A 434 1.23 -1.04 -26.40
C VAL A 434 1.92 0.18 -27.01
N LYS A 435 1.27 1.34 -26.93
CA LYS A 435 1.86 2.61 -27.35
C LYS A 435 1.65 3.71 -26.30
N PRO A 436 2.50 4.74 -26.29
CA PRO A 436 2.29 5.90 -25.41
C PRO A 436 0.95 6.59 -25.70
N MET A 437 0.22 6.95 -24.65
CA MET A 437 -1.00 7.75 -24.73
C MET A 437 -0.63 9.24 -24.89
N THR A 438 -0.36 9.63 -26.14
CA THR A 438 0.09 11.00 -26.45
C THR A 438 -1.04 12.03 -26.40
N GLY A 439 -0.69 13.28 -26.06
CA GLY A 439 -1.63 14.40 -25.99
C GLY A 439 -2.24 14.67 -24.61
N LEU A 440 -1.83 13.88 -23.60
CA LEU A 440 -2.10 14.16 -22.19
C LEU A 440 -1.23 15.33 -21.70
N SER A 441 -1.75 16.10 -20.75
CA SER A 441 -1.05 17.24 -20.15
C SER A 441 -0.78 16.97 -18.68
N ASP A 442 0.49 16.97 -18.28
CA ASP A 442 0.93 16.83 -16.88
C ASP A 442 0.41 15.55 -16.22
N PHE A 443 0.50 14.42 -16.94
CA PHE A 443 0.12 13.11 -16.41
C PHE A 443 0.99 12.74 -15.21
N HIS A 444 0.37 12.16 -14.18
CA HIS A 444 1.05 11.52 -13.06
C HIS A 444 0.79 10.00 -13.09
N GLU A 445 -0.47 9.59 -12.88
CA GLU A 445 -0.93 8.19 -12.75
C GLU A 445 -2.49 8.10 -12.88
N ALA A 446 -3.11 7.02 -12.37
CA ALA A 446 -4.56 6.85 -12.20
C ALA A 446 -5.39 6.94 -13.48
N THR A 447 -4.97 6.22 -14.53
CA THR A 447 -5.70 6.21 -15.80
C THR A 447 -7.09 5.60 -15.63
N TRP A 448 -8.14 6.28 -16.10
CA TRP A 448 -9.48 5.73 -16.22
C TRP A 448 -10.08 6.08 -17.58
N ILE A 449 -10.73 5.11 -18.23
CA ILE A 449 -11.31 5.28 -19.56
C ILE A 449 -12.81 5.04 -19.53
N HIS A 450 -13.57 5.95 -20.12
CA HIS A 450 -14.99 5.74 -20.39
C HIS A 450 -15.41 6.40 -21.72
N LYS A 451 -16.59 6.00 -22.21
CA LYS A 451 -17.17 6.54 -23.46
C LYS A 451 -18.39 7.38 -23.15
N TYR A 452 -18.48 8.57 -23.74
CA TYR A 452 -19.64 9.46 -23.65
C TYR A 452 -19.92 10.10 -25.01
N ASN A 453 -21.16 9.96 -25.49
CA ASN A 453 -21.63 10.49 -26.79
C ASN A 453 -20.68 10.20 -27.97
N GLY A 454 -20.17 8.96 -28.05
CA GLY A 454 -19.31 8.50 -29.15
C GLY A 454 -17.85 8.93 -29.05
N LYS A 455 -17.45 9.67 -28.01
CA LYS A 455 -16.05 10.03 -27.72
C LYS A 455 -15.51 9.24 -26.53
N TYR A 456 -14.21 8.99 -26.56
CA TYR A 456 -13.47 8.40 -25.45
C TYR A 456 -12.94 9.50 -24.54
N TYR A 457 -12.99 9.25 -23.25
CA TYR A 457 -12.50 10.12 -22.19
C TYR A 457 -11.45 9.36 -21.41
N LEU A 458 -10.28 9.97 -21.22
CA LEU A 458 -9.21 9.46 -20.37
C LEU A 458 -9.03 10.44 -19.21
N SER A 459 -9.42 10.05 -18.01
CA SER A 459 -9.13 10.77 -16.77
C SER A 459 -7.87 10.25 -16.09
N TYR A 460 -7.16 11.13 -15.39
CA TYR A 460 -5.85 10.85 -14.78
C TYR A 460 -5.47 11.86 -13.71
N ALA A 461 -4.58 11.47 -12.79
CA ALA A 461 -4.01 12.36 -11.77
C ALA A 461 -2.90 13.26 -12.36
N ASP A 462 -2.74 14.48 -11.84
CA ASP A 462 -1.68 15.42 -12.24
C ASP A 462 -0.60 15.66 -11.18
N ASN A 463 0.50 16.34 -11.53
CA ASN A 463 1.59 16.65 -10.60
C ASN A 463 1.36 17.94 -9.78
N ASN A 464 0.11 18.30 -9.46
CA ASN A 464 -0.17 19.50 -8.67
C ASN A 464 0.54 19.42 -7.30
N PRO A 465 1.30 20.44 -6.87
CA PRO A 465 2.04 20.39 -5.61
C PRO A 465 1.13 20.18 -4.40
N GLY A 466 1.52 19.25 -3.53
CA GLY A 466 0.85 18.94 -2.27
C GLY A 466 -0.29 17.94 -2.39
N ALA A 467 -1.13 18.04 -3.43
CA ALA A 467 -2.18 17.06 -3.69
C ALA A 467 -2.58 17.07 -5.16
N ASN A 468 -2.70 15.89 -5.77
CA ASN A 468 -3.07 15.77 -7.17
C ASN A 468 -4.48 16.33 -7.43
N ARG A 469 -4.70 16.78 -8.66
CA ARG A 469 -6.04 16.98 -9.24
C ARG A 469 -6.32 15.86 -10.21
N LEU A 470 -7.61 15.60 -10.47
CA LEU A 470 -7.99 14.74 -11.58
C LEU A 470 -8.29 15.58 -12.82
N ARG A 471 -7.52 15.31 -13.87
CA ARG A 471 -7.63 15.88 -15.21
C ARG A 471 -8.31 14.90 -16.15
N TYR A 472 -8.72 15.38 -17.31
CA TYR A 472 -9.19 14.50 -18.38
C TYR A 472 -8.84 15.03 -19.77
N ALA A 473 -8.81 14.10 -20.71
CA ALA A 473 -8.62 14.34 -22.14
C ALA A 473 -9.65 13.54 -22.95
N THR A 474 -9.94 13.98 -24.18
CA THR A 474 -10.85 13.28 -25.09
C THR A 474 -10.18 12.79 -26.36
N SER A 475 -10.74 11.76 -26.98
CA SER A 475 -10.31 11.28 -28.29
C SER A 475 -11.47 10.68 -29.08
N ASP A 476 -11.32 10.61 -30.40
CA ASP A 476 -12.22 9.86 -31.30
C ASP A 476 -11.78 8.39 -31.44
N SER A 477 -10.67 7.99 -30.80
CA SER A 477 -10.12 6.63 -30.79
C SER A 477 -9.73 6.22 -29.35
N PRO A 478 -9.97 4.96 -28.94
CA PRO A 478 -9.67 4.51 -27.58
C PRO A 478 -8.17 4.53 -27.26
N LEU A 479 -7.31 4.62 -28.27
CA LEU A 479 -5.85 4.70 -28.09
C LEU A 479 -5.28 6.05 -28.57
N GLY A 480 -6.07 7.11 -28.49
CA GLY A 480 -5.65 8.46 -28.83
C GLY A 480 -5.47 8.72 -30.34
N PRO A 481 -4.83 9.85 -30.71
CA PRO A 481 -4.23 10.84 -29.81
C PRO A 481 -5.29 11.55 -28.95
N TRP A 482 -4.88 11.98 -27.76
CA TRP A 482 -5.76 12.60 -26.77
C TRP A 482 -5.69 14.14 -26.86
N LYS A 483 -6.80 14.80 -26.55
CA LYS A 483 -6.89 16.26 -26.43
C LYS A 483 -7.25 16.60 -24.98
N TYR A 484 -6.33 17.21 -24.25
CA TYR A 484 -6.59 17.71 -22.89
C TYR A 484 -7.79 18.66 -22.86
N GLU A 485 -8.70 18.46 -21.89
CA GLU A 485 -9.93 19.24 -21.75
C GLU A 485 -10.08 19.97 -20.40
N GLY A 486 -9.20 19.72 -19.42
CA GLY A 486 -9.22 20.43 -18.14
C GLY A 486 -9.16 19.53 -16.91
N ILE A 487 -9.45 20.15 -15.77
CA ILE A 487 -9.59 19.53 -14.45
C ILE A 487 -11.08 19.20 -14.23
N TYR A 488 -11.37 18.03 -13.69
CA TYR A 488 -12.73 17.67 -13.27
C TYR A 488 -12.85 17.39 -11.76
N LEU A 489 -11.73 17.19 -11.04
CA LEU A 489 -11.71 17.10 -9.58
C LEU A 489 -10.56 17.97 -9.06
N GLU A 490 -10.89 18.93 -8.19
CA GLU A 490 -9.90 19.72 -7.43
C GLU A 490 -9.24 18.86 -6.33
N PRO A 491 -8.14 19.31 -5.71
CA PRO A 491 -7.41 18.49 -4.74
C PRO A 491 -8.29 18.03 -3.57
N THR A 492 -7.97 16.85 -3.06
CA THR A 492 -8.58 16.28 -1.85
C THR A 492 -7.66 16.54 -0.65
N THR A 493 -7.92 15.90 0.50
CA THR A 493 -7.10 16.05 1.71
C THR A 493 -5.88 15.12 1.78
N CYS A 494 -5.65 14.30 0.76
CA CYS A 494 -4.48 13.44 0.64
C CYS A 494 -3.68 13.77 -0.62
N ASP A 495 -2.40 13.39 -0.62
CA ASP A 495 -1.46 13.72 -1.67
C ASP A 495 -1.86 13.12 -3.02
N THR A 496 -2.44 11.91 -3.00
CA THR A 496 -2.93 11.22 -4.20
C THR A 496 -4.38 11.56 -4.51
N SER A 497 -4.75 11.50 -5.78
CA SER A 497 -6.14 11.39 -6.21
C SER A 497 -6.25 10.28 -7.25
N HIS A 498 -7.12 9.31 -6.99
CA HIS A 498 -7.38 8.18 -7.86
C HIS A 498 -8.88 7.89 -7.88
N GLY A 499 -9.44 7.51 -9.02
CA GLY A 499 -10.80 6.98 -9.06
C GLY A 499 -11.35 6.75 -10.45
N SER A 500 -12.66 6.61 -10.52
CA SER A 500 -13.37 6.16 -11.71
C SER A 500 -14.61 7.01 -11.99
N ILE A 501 -15.02 7.04 -13.26
CA ILE A 501 -16.24 7.69 -13.73
C ILE A 501 -17.17 6.63 -14.31
N VAL A 502 -18.35 6.47 -13.70
CA VAL A 502 -19.32 5.44 -14.08
C VAL A 502 -20.72 6.01 -14.21
N LYS A 503 -21.51 5.47 -15.15
CA LYS A 503 -22.93 5.79 -15.29
C LYS A 503 -23.77 4.72 -14.61
N TYR A 504 -24.58 5.13 -13.65
CA TYR A 504 -25.50 4.26 -12.91
C TYR A 504 -26.90 4.85 -12.90
N LYS A 505 -27.90 4.07 -13.33
CA LYS A 505 -29.32 4.44 -13.37
C LYS A 505 -29.56 5.82 -14.02
N GLY A 506 -28.82 6.11 -15.08
CA GLY A 506 -28.92 7.35 -15.84
C GLY A 506 -28.10 8.54 -15.32
N GLN A 507 -27.51 8.44 -14.11
CA GLN A 507 -26.66 9.47 -13.52
C GLN A 507 -25.19 9.08 -13.63
N TRP A 508 -24.32 10.04 -13.95
CA TRP A 508 -22.87 9.84 -13.88
C TRP A 508 -22.34 10.15 -12.49
N TYR A 509 -21.40 9.34 -12.02
CA TYR A 509 -20.74 9.49 -10.74
C TYR A 509 -19.23 9.50 -10.93
N ALA A 510 -18.55 10.33 -10.15
CA ALA A 510 -17.12 10.29 -9.97
C ALA A 510 -16.82 9.67 -8.61
N PHE A 511 -16.16 8.52 -8.62
CA PHE A 511 -15.54 7.95 -7.44
C PHE A 511 -14.13 8.50 -7.30
N TYR A 512 -13.70 8.73 -6.07
CA TYR A 512 -12.36 9.21 -5.73
C TYR A 512 -12.02 8.77 -4.31
N HIS A 513 -10.94 9.26 -3.69
CA HIS A 513 -10.67 9.05 -2.27
C HIS A 513 -10.24 10.34 -1.57
N THR A 514 -10.38 10.37 -0.24
CA THR A 514 -9.84 11.45 0.62
C THR A 514 -9.24 10.86 1.89
N SER A 515 -8.57 11.68 2.68
CA SER A 515 -8.17 11.37 4.07
C SER A 515 -9.02 12.14 5.10
N ASP A 516 -10.21 12.65 4.72
CA ASP A 516 -11.02 13.48 5.62
C ASP A 516 -11.43 12.74 6.92
N PHE A 517 -11.63 11.42 6.82
CA PHE A 517 -11.99 10.57 7.95
C PHE A 517 -10.79 10.33 8.87
N SER A 518 -9.68 9.82 8.34
CA SER A 518 -8.48 9.45 9.11
C SER A 518 -7.59 10.62 9.52
N GLY A 519 -7.56 11.68 8.72
CA GLY A 519 -6.54 12.73 8.78
C GLY A 519 -5.15 12.30 8.28
N GLN A 520 -4.99 11.08 7.74
CA GLN A 520 -3.71 10.50 7.31
C GLN A 520 -3.73 10.17 5.82
N GLY A 521 -2.77 10.69 5.05
CA GLY A 521 -2.75 10.60 3.58
C GLY A 521 -2.63 9.19 3.00
N ASN A 522 -2.25 8.21 3.82
CA ASN A 522 -2.07 6.79 3.51
C ASN A 522 -3.09 5.88 4.24
N LEU A 523 -4.13 6.46 4.85
CA LEU A 523 -5.33 5.76 5.33
C LEU A 523 -6.56 6.45 4.72
N ARG A 524 -6.78 6.24 3.43
CA ARG A 524 -7.78 6.95 2.64
C ARG A 524 -9.16 6.30 2.80
N SER A 525 -10.16 6.99 2.29
CA SER A 525 -11.53 6.51 2.24
C SER A 525 -12.14 6.87 0.90
N VAL A 526 -12.78 5.90 0.26
CA VAL A 526 -13.45 6.10 -1.02
C VAL A 526 -14.62 7.08 -0.84
N CYS A 527 -14.76 7.98 -1.80
CA CYS A 527 -15.81 8.97 -1.88
C CYS A 527 -16.55 8.87 -3.21
N VAL A 528 -17.78 9.37 -3.27
CA VAL A 528 -18.55 9.44 -4.51
C VAL A 528 -19.38 10.71 -4.60
N ASP A 529 -19.33 11.36 -5.77
CA ASP A 529 -20.17 12.52 -6.07
C ASP A 529 -20.74 12.46 -7.49
N LYS A 530 -21.82 13.20 -7.71
CA LYS A 530 -22.44 13.30 -9.04
C LYS A 530 -21.53 14.07 -9.99
N LEU A 531 -21.39 13.53 -11.20
CA LEU A 531 -20.69 14.16 -12.32
C LEU A 531 -21.70 14.59 -13.38
N PHE A 532 -21.45 15.74 -14.00
CA PHE A 532 -22.30 16.29 -15.06
C PHE A 532 -21.46 16.68 -16.27
N TYR A 533 -21.99 16.42 -17.47
CA TYR A 533 -21.41 16.91 -18.72
C TYR A 533 -22.11 18.20 -19.15
N ASN A 534 -21.32 19.12 -19.69
CA ASN A 534 -21.82 20.26 -20.45
C ASN A 534 -22.34 19.80 -21.82
N SER A 535 -23.09 20.67 -22.49
CA SER A 535 -23.65 20.41 -23.82
C SER A 535 -22.60 20.17 -24.90
N ASP A 536 -21.39 20.68 -24.72
CA ASP A 536 -20.26 20.50 -25.64
C ASP A 536 -19.44 19.21 -25.37
N GLY A 537 -19.84 18.42 -24.38
CA GLY A 537 -19.16 17.19 -23.98
C GLY A 537 -18.05 17.39 -22.95
N THR A 538 -17.74 18.61 -22.51
CA THR A 538 -16.80 18.82 -21.40
C THR A 538 -17.42 18.39 -20.06
N ILE A 539 -16.60 17.98 -19.10
CA ILE A 539 -17.01 17.60 -17.75
C ILE A 539 -17.05 18.85 -16.86
N GLN A 540 -18.12 19.02 -16.08
CA GLN A 540 -18.17 20.01 -15.01
C GLN A 540 -17.31 19.57 -13.83
N VAL A 541 -16.59 20.51 -13.21
CA VAL A 541 -15.84 20.22 -11.97
C VAL A 541 -16.79 19.64 -10.93
N VAL A 542 -16.43 18.45 -10.43
CA VAL A 542 -17.18 17.71 -9.42
C VAL A 542 -17.20 18.51 -8.14
N LYS A 543 -18.40 18.63 -7.55
CA LYS A 543 -18.59 19.23 -6.24
C LYS A 543 -18.44 18.15 -5.19
N GLN A 544 -17.26 18.08 -4.59
CA GLN A 544 -16.98 17.16 -3.49
C GLN A 544 -17.92 17.43 -2.32
N THR A 545 -18.69 16.43 -1.92
CA THR A 545 -19.52 16.49 -0.71
C THR A 545 -18.79 15.82 0.45
N ARG A 546 -19.02 16.33 1.65
CA ARG A 546 -18.53 15.72 2.88
C ARG A 546 -19.74 15.34 3.73
N GLY A 547 -19.79 14.11 4.20
CA GLY A 547 -20.69 13.71 5.27
C GLY A 547 -20.33 14.47 6.54
N ASN A 548 -21.32 14.68 7.40
CA ASN A 548 -21.06 15.22 8.72
C ASN A 548 -20.36 14.12 9.55
N LYS A 549 -19.23 14.47 10.19
CA LYS A 549 -18.61 13.62 11.22
C LYS A 549 -19.56 13.42 12.41
#